data_AF-A0A5J4PUB6-F1
#
_entry.id   AF-A0A5J4PUB6-F1
#
_cell.length_a   1.000
_cell.length_b   1.000
_cell.length_c   1.000
_cell.angle_alpha   90.00
_cell.angle_beta   90.00
_cell.angle_gamma   90.00
#
_symmetry.space_group_name_H-M   'P 1'
#
loop_
_entity.id
_entity.type
_entity.pdbx_description
1 polymer ?
#
loop_
_entity_poly.entity_id
_entity_poly.type
_entity_poly.pdbx_seq_one_letter_code
_entity_poly.pdbx_strand_id
1 'polypeptide(L)'
;RTDNMATGSARSVSGFDVYKAIEYCRDLLENFGGHTYAVGLSLKVENVQTFNDRFEEFVSTHILPEQIYPVIDINSEINFKDITAKFFVDYEHRQ
;
A
#
# COMPACT_ATOMS: atom_id res chain seq x y z
N ARG A 1 31.85 -8.02 8.69
CA ARG A 1 31.41 -6.76 8.06
C ARG A 1 30.24 -7.17 7.21
N THR A 2 29.02 -6.88 7.65
CA THR A 2 27.81 -7.31 6.94
C THR A 2 27.84 -6.72 5.54
N ASP A 3 27.64 -7.63 4.58
CA ASP A 3 27.85 -7.48 3.16
C ASP A 3 27.03 -6.33 2.58
N ASN A 4 27.46 -5.82 1.43
CA ASN A 4 26.99 -4.63 0.73
C ASN A 4 25.50 -4.71 0.28
N MET A 5 24.61 -4.88 1.25
CA MET A 5 23.20 -5.20 1.11
C MET A 5 22.32 -4.08 1.67
N ALA A 6 21.27 -3.77 0.92
CA ALA A 6 20.15 -2.95 1.35
C ALA A 6 19.00 -3.84 1.81
N THR A 7 18.25 -3.36 2.80
CA THR A 7 16.98 -3.96 3.23
C THR A 7 15.88 -2.91 3.15
N GLY A 8 14.67 -3.35 2.83
CA GLY A 8 13.53 -2.46 2.62
C GLY A 8 12.22 -3.13 2.97
N SER A 9 11.19 -2.31 3.12
CA SER A 9 9.81 -2.73 3.32
C SER A 9 8.89 -1.89 2.45
N ALA A 10 7.91 -2.52 1.82
CA ALA A 10 6.88 -1.86 1.04
C ALA A 10 5.49 -2.11 1.63
N ARG A 11 4.60 -1.12 1.49
CA ARG A 11 3.18 -1.23 1.84
C ARG A 11 2.36 -0.82 0.64
N SER A 12 1.26 -1.52 0.42
CA SER A 12 0.36 -1.25 -0.70
C SER A 12 -0.74 -0.25 -0.33
N VAL A 13 -1.30 0.38 -1.36
CA VAL A 13 -2.58 1.11 -1.27
C VAL A 13 -3.74 0.14 -1.49
N SER A 14 -4.96 0.53 -1.09
CA SER A 14 -6.14 -0.31 -1.26
C SER A 14 -6.33 -0.77 -2.72
N GLY A 15 -6.48 -2.09 -2.88
CA GLY A 15 -6.68 -2.73 -4.18
C GLY A 15 -5.42 -2.89 -5.04
N PHE A 16 -4.26 -2.35 -4.64
CA PHE A 16 -3.01 -2.56 -5.39
C PHE A 16 -2.26 -3.76 -4.80
N ASP A 17 -1.64 -4.57 -5.66
CA ASP A 17 -0.88 -5.75 -5.24
C ASP A 17 0.63 -5.43 -5.27
N VAL A 18 1.15 -4.95 -4.14
CA VAL A 18 2.59 -4.59 -4.05
C VAL A 18 3.48 -5.82 -4.11
N TYR A 19 2.95 -7.01 -3.81
CA TYR A 19 3.70 -8.24 -3.92
C TYR A 19 4.07 -8.53 -5.38
N LYS A 20 3.12 -8.37 -6.31
CA LYS A 20 3.40 -8.54 -7.75
C LYS A 20 4.43 -7.55 -8.29
N ALA A 21 4.39 -6.30 -7.83
CA ALA A 21 5.38 -5.29 -8.21
C ALA A 21 6.80 -5.67 -7.77
N ILE A 22 6.94 -6.27 -6.59
CA ILE A 22 8.23 -6.72 -6.06
C ILE A 22 8.65 -8.04 -6.72
N GLU A 23 7.72 -8.95 -6.97
CA GLU A 23 7.95 -10.20 -7.69
C GLU A 23 8.43 -9.94 -9.13
N TYR A 24 7.93 -8.89 -9.78
CA TYR A 24 8.43 -8.44 -11.09
C TYR A 24 9.93 -8.10 -11.07
N CYS A 25 10.46 -7.67 -9.93
CA CYS A 25 11.87 -7.33 -9.75
C CYS A 25 12.69 -8.48 -9.13
N ARG A 26 12.18 -9.72 -9.13
CA ARG A 26 12.77 -10.85 -8.39
C ARG A 26 14.24 -11.11 -8.70
N ASP A 27 14.68 -10.87 -9.92
CA ASP A 27 16.06 -11.07 -10.37
C ASP A 27 17.06 -10.14 -9.67
N LEU A 28 16.60 -9.02 -9.14
CA LEU A 28 17.43 -8.04 -8.42
C LEU A 28 17.50 -8.31 -6.91
N LEU A 29 16.62 -9.17 -6.39
CA LEU A 29 16.39 -9.38 -4.96
C LEU A 29 17.13 -10.62 -4.46
N GLU A 30 17.85 -10.48 -3.35
CA GLU A 30 18.42 -11.60 -2.62
C GLU A 30 17.31 -12.36 -1.90
N ASN A 31 16.45 -11.66 -1.17
CA ASN A 31 15.30 -12.23 -0.49
C ASN A 31 14.10 -11.29 -0.54
N PHE A 32 12.89 -11.84 -0.55
CA PHE A 32 11.65 -11.08 -0.38
C PHE A 32 10.54 -11.97 0.15
N GLY A 33 9.59 -11.40 0.89
CA GLY A 33 8.47 -12.14 1.45
C GLY A 33 7.45 -11.24 2.14
N GLY A 34 6.24 -11.77 2.31
CA GLY A 34 5.12 -11.03 2.87
C GLY A 34 3.80 -11.42 2.20
N HIS A 35 2.88 -10.47 2.13
CA HIS A 35 1.54 -10.64 1.57
C HIS A 35 1.22 -9.49 0.60
N THR A 36 0.09 -9.57 -0.10
CA THR A 36 -0.41 -8.62 -1.10
C THR A 36 -0.29 -7.14 -0.71
N TYR A 37 -0.36 -6.82 0.60
CA TYR A 37 -0.34 -5.46 1.12
C TYR A 37 0.96 -5.04 1.82
N ALA A 38 1.86 -5.98 2.14
CA ALA A 38 3.08 -5.70 2.88
C ALA A 38 4.17 -6.71 2.56
N VAL A 39 5.34 -6.21 2.14
CA VAL A 39 6.46 -7.06 1.72
C VAL A 39 7.76 -6.52 2.29
N GLY A 40 8.57 -7.40 2.86
CA GLY A 40 9.97 -7.14 3.19
C GLY A 40 10.88 -7.67 2.08
N LEU A 41 11.95 -6.95 1.78
CA LEU A 41 12.91 -7.31 0.73
C LEU A 41 14.35 -6.98 1.12
N SER A 42 15.29 -7.66 0.48
CA SER A 42 16.71 -7.37 0.53
C SER A 42 17.36 -7.55 -0.84
N LEU A 43 18.36 -6.73 -1.13
CA LEU A 43 19.06 -6.68 -2.41
C LEU A 43 20.46 -6.10 -2.22
N LYS A 44 21.35 -6.28 -3.20
CA LYS A 44 22.64 -5.59 -3.20
C LYS A 44 22.45 -4.09 -3.41
N VAL A 45 23.29 -3.27 -2.77
CA VAL A 45 23.21 -1.80 -2.88
C VAL A 45 23.33 -1.33 -4.33
N GLU A 46 24.13 -2.02 -5.14
CA GLU A 46 24.29 -1.74 -6.58
C GLU A 46 23.00 -1.92 -7.40
N ASN A 47 22.07 -2.75 -6.93
CA ASN A 47 20.80 -3.01 -7.62
C ASN A 47 19.68 -2.04 -7.22
N VAL A 48 19.89 -1.18 -6.22
CA VAL A 48 18.83 -0.31 -5.67
C VAL A 48 18.27 0.63 -6.72
N GLN A 49 19.13 1.23 -7.55
CA GLN A 49 18.66 2.15 -8.59
C GLN A 49 17.81 1.42 -9.64
N THR A 50 18.32 0.29 -10.17
CA THR A 50 17.59 -0.52 -11.15
C THR A 50 16.27 -1.06 -10.58
N PHE A 51 16.24 -1.42 -9.30
CA PHE A 51 15.02 -1.84 -8.61
C PHE A 51 13.99 -0.72 -8.58
N ASN A 52 14.39 0.50 -8.20
CA ASN A 52 13.48 1.65 -8.18
C ASN A 52 12.87 1.91 -9.56
N ASP A 53 13.70 1.92 -10.61
CA ASP A 53 13.24 2.22 -11.97
C ASP A 53 12.21 1.17 -12.45
N ARG A 54 12.48 -0.13 -12.25
CA ARG A 54 11.56 -1.21 -12.64
C ARG A 54 10.31 -1.27 -11.78
N PHE A 55 10.44 -0.97 -10.49
CA PHE A 55 9.31 -0.92 -9.58
C PHE A 55 8.37 0.23 -9.96
N GLU A 56 8.90 1.42 -10.23
CA GLU A 56 8.11 2.57 -10.69
C GLU A 56 7.46 2.32 -12.05
N GLU A 57 8.16 1.67 -12.99
CA GLU A 57 7.58 1.25 -14.27
C GLU A 57 6.39 0.31 -14.07
N PHE A 58 6.52 -0.71 -13.20
CA PHE A 58 5.43 -1.63 -12.90
C PHE A 58 4.25 -0.91 -12.25
N VAL A 59 4.51 -0.09 -11.23
CA VAL A 59 3.45 0.65 -10.52
C VAL A 59 2.70 1.57 -11.48
N SER A 60 3.41 2.39 -12.26
CA SER A 60 2.79 3.35 -13.18
C SER A 60 1.95 2.71 -14.28
N THR A 61 2.26 1.47 -14.67
CA THR A 61 1.53 0.73 -15.72
C THR A 61 0.35 -0.09 -15.18
N HIS A 62 0.34 -0.41 -13.88
CA HIS A 62 -0.67 -1.29 -13.28
C HIS A 62 -1.56 -0.61 -12.22
N ILE A 63 -1.19 0.59 -11.76
CA ILE A 63 -2.02 1.34 -10.81
C ILE A 63 -3.21 1.97 -11.54
N LEU A 64 -4.41 1.77 -10.99
CA LEU A 64 -5.62 2.40 -11.49
C LEU A 64 -5.74 3.83 -10.95
N PRO A 65 -6.33 4.78 -11.71
CA PRO A 65 -6.51 6.15 -11.25
C PRO A 65 -7.20 6.26 -9.88
N GLU A 66 -8.18 5.41 -9.59
CA GLU A 66 -8.91 5.39 -8.32
C GLU A 66 -8.02 5.05 -7.11
N GLN A 67 -6.89 4.37 -7.32
CA GLN A 67 -5.98 3.92 -6.26
C GLN A 67 -4.94 4.97 -5.88
N ILE A 68 -4.84 6.03 -6.68
CA ILE A 68 -3.94 7.17 -6.46
C ILE A 68 -4.57 8.17 -5.49
N TYR A 69 -5.90 8.12 -5.31
CA TYR A 69 -6.64 9.00 -4.42
C TYR A 69 -7.01 8.29 -3.11
N PRO A 70 -6.92 8.99 -1.95
CA PRO A 70 -7.41 8.45 -0.70
C PRO A 70 -8.92 8.21 -0.80
N VAL A 71 -9.34 6.99 -0.46
CA VAL A 71 -10.76 6.63 -0.39
C VAL A 71 -11.35 7.23 0.88
N ILE A 72 -12.42 8.02 0.73
CA ILE A 72 -13.25 8.48 1.85
C ILE A 72 -14.35 7.45 2.03
N ASP A 73 -14.31 6.70 3.13
CA ASP A 73 -15.35 5.74 3.48
C ASP A 73 -16.51 6.49 4.14
N ILE A 74 -17.67 6.53 3.47
CA ILE A 74 -18.87 7.20 3.96
C ILE A 74 -19.72 6.13 4.66
N ASN A 75 -19.68 6.10 5.99
CA ASN A 75 -20.43 5.11 6.77
C ASN A 75 -21.94 5.18 6.55
N SER A 76 -22.48 6.38 6.33
CA SER A 76 -23.89 6.57 6.01
C SER A 76 -24.15 7.98 5.46
N GLU A 77 -25.17 8.11 4.63
CA GLU A 77 -25.73 9.40 4.23
C GLU A 77 -26.89 9.74 5.17
N ILE A 78 -26.90 10.94 5.75
CA ILE A 78 -27.98 11.41 6.63
C ILE A 78 -28.51 12.75 6.15
N ASN A 79 -29.81 12.98 6.32
CA ASN A 79 -30.35 14.31 6.04
C ASN A 79 -30.01 15.25 7.19
N PHE A 80 -29.90 16.55 6.89
CA PHE A 80 -29.58 17.56 7.90
C PHE A 80 -30.57 17.56 9.08
N LYS A 81 -31.85 17.26 8.81
CA LYS A 81 -32.91 17.14 9.83
C LYS A 81 -32.70 15.98 10.82
N ASP A 82 -31.90 14.99 10.46
CA ASP A 82 -31.63 13.80 11.26
C ASP A 82 -30.46 14.05 12.25
N ILE A 83 -29.72 15.15 12.09
CA ILE A 83 -28.65 15.60 13.00
C ILE A 83 -29.28 16.19 14.26
N THR A 84 -29.68 15.31 15.17
CA THR A 84 -30.30 15.67 16.45
C THR A 84 -29.44 15.22 17.63
N ALA A 85 -29.62 15.83 18.80
CA ALA A 85 -28.94 15.40 20.02
C ALA A 85 -29.21 13.92 20.35
N LYS A 86 -30.42 13.43 20.03
CA LYS A 86 -30.77 12.01 20.16
C LYS A 86 -29.94 11.12 19.21
N PHE A 87 -29.77 11.54 17.95
CA PHE A 87 -28.94 10.80 17.00
C PHE A 87 -27.49 10.68 17.50
N PHE A 88 -26.94 11.74 18.08
CA PHE A 88 -25.59 11.74 18.64
C PHE A 88 -25.45 10.73 19.80
N VAL A 89 -26.38 10.75 20.76
CA VAL A 89 -26.38 9.80 21.89
C VAL A 89 -26.54 8.36 21.40
N ASP A 90 -27.45 8.10 20.46
CA ASP A 90 -27.69 6.76 19.93
C ASP A 90 -26.52 6.24 19.05
N TYR A 91 -25.65 7.11 18.53
CA TYR A 91 -24.46 6.73 17.77
C TYR A 91 -23.28 6.38 18.68
N GLU A 92 -23.02 7.16 19.73
CA GLU A 92 -21.99 6.89 20.75
C GLU A 92 -22.19 5.56 21.47
N HIS A 93 -23.43 5.11 21.65
CA HIS A 93 -23.73 3.81 22.29
C HIS A 93 -23.56 2.59 21.38
N ARG A 94 -23.31 2.77 20.07
CA ARG A 94 -23.24 1.69 19.06
C ARG A 94 -21.84 1.46 18.49
N GLN A 95 -20.85 2.28 18.86
CA GLN A 95 -19.43 2.04 18.64
C GLN A 95 -18.83 1.35 19.88
#